data_AF-S9VZD6-F1
#
_entry.id   AF-S9VZD6-F1
#
_cell.length_a   1.000
_cell.length_b   1.000
_cell.length_c   1.000
_cell.angle_alpha   90.00
_cell.angle_beta   90.00
_cell.angle_gamma   90.00
#
_symmetry.space_group_name_H-M   'P 1'
#
loop_
_entity.id
_entity.type
_entity.pdbx_description
1 polymer ?
#
loop_
_entity_poly.entity_id
_entity_poly.type
_entity_poly.pdbx_seq_one_letter_code
_entity_poly.pdbx_strand_id
1 'polypeptide(L)'
;MAEFLKHLNSISVSSERLIEPEQKPATRFTDALLHVNSITDLIRDAEKEELITAEATSLPKGIEEKFNSESPADHVACIEELLDIYPMQGGREYLEALVEKYNTHMTSLENLERVLIEQKERLHLFEQRQKDQVSARENILQRENSEIQRLENEIERVKLELERYS
;
A
#
# COMPACT_ATOMS: atom_id res chain seq x y z
N MET A 1 65.50 -51.52 -33.07
CA MET A 1 65.07 -51.33 -31.67
C MET A 1 64.14 -50.13 -31.47
N ALA A 2 64.46 -48.94 -31.98
CA ALA A 2 63.61 -47.76 -31.82
C ALA A 2 62.20 -47.89 -32.45
N GLU A 3 62.08 -48.51 -33.63
CA GLU A 3 60.78 -48.74 -34.28
C GLU A 3 59.91 -49.76 -33.55
N PHE A 4 60.53 -50.77 -32.93
CA PHE A 4 59.83 -51.77 -32.13
C PHE A 4 59.21 -51.15 -30.87
N LEU A 5 59.96 -50.28 -30.19
CA LEU A 5 59.45 -49.53 -29.03
C LEU A 5 58.32 -48.57 -29.42
N LYS A 6 58.38 -47.97 -30.62
CA LYS A 6 57.31 -47.10 -31.13
C LYS A 6 56.01 -47.88 -31.38
N HIS A 7 56.10 -49.07 -31.94
CA HIS A 7 54.93 -49.93 -32.11
C HIS A 7 54.35 -50.43 -30.78
N LEU A 8 55.21 -50.77 -29.81
CA LEU A 8 54.77 -51.17 -28.47
C LEU A 8 54.02 -50.05 -27.75
N ASN A 9 54.53 -48.81 -27.82
CA ASN A 9 53.83 -47.64 -27.28
C ASN A 9 52.52 -47.35 -28.01
N SER A 10 52.47 -47.51 -29.33
CA SER A 10 51.22 -47.34 -30.09
C SER A 10 50.16 -48.37 -29.69
N ILE A 11 50.57 -49.61 -29.42
CA ILE A 11 49.67 -50.67 -28.97
C ILE A 11 49.20 -50.40 -27.53
N SER A 12 50.09 -49.95 -26.65
CA SER A 12 49.75 -49.57 -25.26
C SER A 12 48.70 -48.46 -25.22
N VAL A 13 48.90 -47.38 -26.00
CA VAL A 13 47.96 -46.24 -26.07
C VAL A 13 46.61 -46.67 -26.65
N SER A 14 46.61 -47.56 -27.64
CA SER A 14 45.37 -48.07 -28.23
C SER A 14 44.64 -49.01 -27.27
N SER A 15 45.37 -49.80 -26.49
CA SER A 15 44.82 -50.70 -25.48
C SER A 15 44.19 -49.95 -24.32
N GLU A 16 44.82 -48.89 -23.82
CA GLU A 16 44.26 -48.07 -22.73
C GLU A 16 42.93 -47.44 -23.14
N ARG A 17 42.80 -46.95 -24.38
CA ARG A 17 41.54 -46.40 -24.92
C ARG A 17 40.43 -47.43 -25.12
N LEU A 18 40.75 -48.72 -25.18
CA LEU A 18 39.77 -49.81 -25.32
C LEU A 18 39.34 -50.39 -23.96
N ILE A 19 40.08 -50.09 -22.88
CA ILE A 19 39.81 -50.58 -21.51
C ILE A 19 38.87 -49.64 -20.76
N GLU A 20 38.74 -48.37 -21.17
CA GLU A 20 37.66 -47.50 -20.69
C GLU A 20 36.37 -47.85 -21.44
N PRO A 21 35.43 -48.61 -20.85
CA PRO A 21 34.11 -48.72 -21.47
C PRO A 21 33.51 -47.32 -21.47
N GLU A 22 33.12 -46.80 -22.64
CA GLU A 22 32.18 -45.69 -22.71
C GLU A 22 30.96 -46.10 -21.89
N GLN A 23 30.86 -45.59 -20.65
CA GLN A 23 29.64 -45.70 -19.86
C GLN A 23 28.55 -45.06 -20.69
N LYS A 24 27.66 -45.88 -21.27
CA LYS A 24 26.43 -45.36 -21.84
C LYS A 24 25.77 -44.53 -20.73
N PRO A 25 25.51 -43.23 -20.95
CA PRO A 25 24.85 -42.43 -19.94
C PRO A 25 23.52 -43.11 -19.61
N ALA A 26 23.29 -43.38 -18.32
CA ALA A 26 22.12 -44.08 -17.80
C ALA A 26 20.82 -43.25 -17.91
N THR A 27 20.85 -42.12 -18.60
CA THR A 27 19.74 -41.20 -18.77
C THR A 27 19.16 -41.34 -20.18
N ARG A 28 18.46 -42.44 -20.42
CA ARG A 28 17.65 -42.58 -21.65
C ARG A 28 16.27 -42.01 -21.36
N PHE A 29 15.88 -40.97 -22.10
CA PHE A 29 14.56 -40.36 -22.07
C PHE A 29 13.39 -41.36 -22.12
N THR A 30 13.60 -42.51 -22.76
CA THR A 30 12.63 -43.60 -22.87
C THR A 30 12.17 -44.15 -21.53
N ASP A 31 13.06 -44.20 -20.53
CA ASP A 31 12.75 -44.80 -19.24
C ASP A 31 11.91 -43.84 -18.38
N ALA A 32 12.15 -42.53 -18.50
CA ALA A 32 11.35 -41.49 -17.84
C ALA A 32 9.94 -41.37 -18.45
N LEU A 33 9.81 -41.53 -19.77
CA LEU A 33 8.53 -41.42 -20.49
C LEU A 33 7.58 -42.60 -20.24
N LEU A 34 8.11 -43.81 -20.03
CA LEU A 34 7.30 -45.04 -19.96
C LEU A 34 7.00 -45.51 -18.54
N HIS A 35 7.73 -45.02 -17.53
CA HIS A 35 7.61 -45.50 -16.15
C HIS A 35 7.07 -44.47 -15.15
N VAL A 36 6.69 -43.27 -15.60
CA VAL A 36 6.17 -42.20 -14.74
C VAL A 36 4.77 -41.77 -15.19
N ASN A 37 3.77 -41.96 -14.32
CA ASN A 37 2.43 -41.39 -14.49
C ASN A 37 2.42 -39.92 -14.00
N SER A 38 3.14 -39.03 -14.69
CA SER A 38 3.13 -37.59 -14.43
C SER A 38 2.42 -36.81 -15.54
N ILE A 39 2.03 -35.57 -15.23
CA ILE A 39 1.44 -34.61 -16.17
C ILE A 39 2.33 -34.52 -17.43
N THR A 40 1.71 -34.48 -18.61
CA THR A 40 2.39 -34.28 -19.90
C THR A 40 3.11 -32.93 -19.92
N ASP A 41 4.43 -32.96 -19.83
CA ASP A 41 5.34 -31.81 -19.83
C ASP A 41 6.55 -32.13 -20.74
N LEU A 42 7.32 -31.12 -21.16
CA LEU A 42 8.58 -31.37 -21.86
C LEU A 42 9.56 -32.04 -20.87
N ILE A 43 10.24 -33.10 -21.33
CA ILE A 43 10.95 -34.07 -20.48
C ILE A 43 11.86 -33.38 -19.46
N ARG A 44 11.54 -33.53 -18.17
CA ARG A 44 12.27 -32.93 -17.05
C ARG A 44 13.51 -33.75 -16.73
N ASP A 45 14.63 -33.45 -17.39
CA ASP A 45 15.93 -33.78 -16.82
C ASP A 45 16.13 -32.88 -15.58
N ALA A 46 16.39 -33.50 -14.42
CA ALA A 46 16.25 -32.90 -13.09
C ALA A 46 17.24 -31.78 -12.73
N GLU A 47 17.77 -31.03 -13.69
CA GLU A 47 18.73 -29.95 -13.47
C GLU A 47 18.43 -28.74 -14.37
N LYS A 48 17.31 -28.06 -14.12
CA LYS A 48 17.13 -26.59 -14.20
C LYS A 48 15.65 -26.24 -14.14
N GLU A 49 15.25 -25.56 -13.07
CA GLU A 49 14.03 -24.77 -13.09
C GLU A 49 14.27 -23.56 -14.01
N GLU A 50 13.75 -23.64 -15.24
CA GLU A 50 13.46 -22.47 -16.04
C GLU A 50 11.94 -22.30 -16.09
N LEU A 51 11.51 -21.08 -15.79
CA LEU A 51 10.12 -20.66 -15.73
C LEU A 51 9.40 -21.08 -17.02
N ILE A 52 8.36 -21.90 -16.85
CA ILE A 52 7.41 -22.19 -17.92
C ILE A 52 6.61 -20.90 -18.15
N THR A 53 6.99 -20.12 -19.17
CA THR A 53 6.13 -19.07 -19.72
C THR A 53 5.00 -19.75 -20.47
N ALA A 54 3.89 -20.02 -19.78
CA ALA A 54 2.64 -20.31 -20.47
C ALA A 54 2.23 -19.04 -21.21
N GLU A 55 2.24 -19.06 -22.55
CA GLU A 55 1.73 -17.98 -23.39
C GLU A 55 0.22 -17.84 -23.17
N ALA A 56 -0.17 -17.08 -22.15
CA ALA A 56 -1.54 -16.64 -21.97
C ALA A 56 -1.85 -15.58 -23.04
N THR A 57 -2.43 -16.03 -24.14
CA THR A 57 -2.77 -15.21 -25.32
C THR A 57 -3.88 -14.18 -25.08
N SER A 58 -4.47 -14.13 -23.88
CA SER A 58 -5.46 -13.12 -23.51
C SER A 58 -5.47 -12.81 -22.01
N LEU A 59 -5.86 -11.58 -21.69
CA LEU A 59 -6.15 -11.14 -20.33
C LEU A 59 -7.32 -11.95 -19.74
N PRO A 60 -7.29 -12.29 -18.44
CA PRO A 60 -8.43 -12.87 -17.75
C PRO A 60 -9.71 -12.05 -17.92
N LYS A 61 -10.83 -12.77 -18.07
CA LYS A 61 -12.15 -12.16 -18.20
C LYS A 61 -12.50 -11.39 -16.92
N GLY A 62 -12.93 -10.13 -17.06
CA GLY A 62 -13.35 -9.29 -15.94
C GLY A 62 -12.24 -8.42 -15.32
N ILE A 63 -10.99 -8.51 -15.79
CA ILE A 63 -9.91 -7.61 -15.33
C ILE A 63 -10.21 -6.15 -15.64
N GLU A 64 -10.78 -5.85 -16.81
CA GLU A 64 -11.13 -4.47 -17.19
C GLU A 64 -12.17 -3.86 -16.24
N GLU A 65 -13.10 -4.67 -15.71
CA GLU A 65 -14.11 -4.21 -14.74
C GLU A 65 -13.46 -3.91 -13.39
N LYS A 66 -12.55 -4.79 -12.93
CA LYS A 66 -11.79 -4.58 -11.68
C LYS A 66 -10.82 -3.40 -11.78
N PHE A 67 -10.19 -3.21 -12.94
CA PHE A 67 -9.28 -2.09 -13.19
C PHE A 67 -10.02 -0.74 -13.18
N ASN A 68 -11.21 -0.69 -13.77
CA ASN A 68 -12.03 0.52 -13.81
C ASN A 68 -12.85 0.75 -12.52
N SER A 69 -12.70 -0.12 -11.52
CA SER A 69 -13.37 0.05 -10.23
C SER A 69 -12.77 1.22 -9.44
N GLU A 70 -13.54 1.78 -8.50
CA GLU A 70 -13.04 2.77 -7.54
C GLU A 70 -12.47 2.11 -6.27
N SER A 71 -12.57 0.79 -6.16
CA SER A 71 -12.23 0.04 -4.96
C SER A 71 -10.74 -0.36 -4.97
N PRO A 72 -9.95 0.07 -3.97
CA PRO A 72 -8.55 -0.35 -3.85
C PRO A 72 -8.38 -1.87 -3.74
N ALA A 73 -9.36 -2.57 -3.14
CA ALA A 73 -9.33 -4.03 -3.01
C ALA A 73 -9.44 -4.73 -4.37
N ASP A 74 -10.24 -4.17 -5.27
CA ASP A 74 -10.40 -4.71 -6.63
C ASP A 74 -9.15 -4.44 -7.47
N HIS A 75 -8.46 -3.31 -7.25
CA HIS A 75 -7.15 -3.06 -7.86
C HIS A 75 -6.08 -4.03 -7.37
N VAL A 76 -6.02 -4.33 -6.07
CA VAL A 76 -5.07 -5.31 -5.52
C VAL A 76 -5.35 -6.69 -6.11
N ALA A 77 -6.61 -7.14 -6.11
CA ALA A 77 -7.00 -8.42 -6.70
C ALA A 77 -6.67 -8.50 -8.20
N CYS A 78 -6.85 -7.39 -8.93
CA CYS A 78 -6.45 -7.30 -10.33
C CYS A 78 -4.94 -7.47 -10.51
N ILE A 79 -4.13 -6.85 -9.67
CA ILE A 79 -2.66 -6.97 -9.75
C ILE A 79 -2.20 -8.38 -9.35
N GLU A 80 -2.81 -9.00 -8.34
CA GLU A 80 -2.53 -10.39 -7.95
C GLU A 80 -2.81 -11.37 -9.12
N GLU A 81 -3.97 -11.25 -9.76
CA GLU A 81 -4.33 -12.08 -10.93
C GLU A 81 -3.38 -11.87 -12.10
N LEU A 82 -2.87 -10.65 -12.31
CA LEU A 82 -1.88 -10.36 -13.34
C LEU A 82 -0.50 -10.95 -13.00
N LEU A 83 -0.08 -10.90 -11.73
CA LEU A 83 1.18 -11.48 -11.28
C LEU A 83 1.19 -13.01 -11.34
N ASP A 84 0.03 -13.65 -11.23
CA ASP A 84 -0.10 -15.12 -11.38
C ASP A 84 0.13 -15.58 -12.83
N ILE A 85 -0.18 -14.72 -13.80
CA ILE A 85 -0.06 -15.03 -15.23
C ILE A 85 1.27 -14.53 -15.78
N TYR A 86 1.71 -13.37 -15.30
CA TYR A 86 2.95 -12.72 -15.68
C TYR A 86 3.81 -12.51 -14.43
N PRO A 87 4.45 -13.59 -13.93
CA PRO A 87 5.26 -13.50 -12.73
C PRO A 87 6.45 -12.57 -12.98
N MET A 88 6.49 -11.47 -12.24
CA MET A 88 7.62 -10.55 -12.21
C MET A 88 8.42 -10.75 -10.93
N GLN A 89 9.74 -10.75 -11.06
CA GLN A 89 10.65 -10.84 -9.92
C GLN A 89 10.41 -9.65 -8.97
N GLY A 90 10.11 -9.92 -7.69
CA GLY A 90 9.82 -8.86 -6.72
C GLY A 90 8.41 -8.28 -6.80
N GLY A 91 7.55 -8.75 -7.71
CA GLY A 91 6.25 -8.14 -7.97
C GLY A 91 5.27 -8.28 -6.80
N ARG A 92 5.29 -9.44 -6.12
CA ARG A 92 4.43 -9.69 -4.95
C ARG A 92 4.90 -8.90 -3.74
N GLU A 93 6.19 -8.86 -3.49
CA GLU A 93 6.77 -8.08 -2.38
C GLU A 93 6.50 -6.58 -2.56
N TYR A 94 6.56 -6.08 -3.80
CA TYR A 94 6.21 -4.69 -4.10
C TYR A 94 4.72 -4.40 -3.88
N LEU A 95 3.83 -5.33 -4.26
CA LEU A 95 2.39 -5.19 -4.02
C LEU A 95 2.08 -5.18 -2.52
N GLU A 96 2.67 -6.09 -1.75
CA GLU A 96 2.51 -6.14 -0.29
C GLU A 96 2.95 -4.83 0.37
N ALA A 97 4.13 -4.30 -0.01
CA ALA A 97 4.63 -3.03 0.50
C ALA A 97 3.71 -1.84 0.12
N LEU A 98 3.11 -1.88 -1.08
CA LEU A 98 2.16 -0.86 -1.52
C LEU A 98 0.86 -0.91 -0.70
N VAL A 99 0.34 -2.10 -0.42
CA VAL A 99 -0.85 -2.31 0.42
C VAL A 99 -0.60 -1.85 1.86
N GLU A 100 0.55 -2.18 2.44
CA GLU A 100 0.93 -1.73 3.78
C GLU A 100 1.02 -0.19 3.86
N LYS A 101 1.64 0.41 2.85
CA LYS A 101 1.73 1.87 2.73
C LYS A 101 0.35 2.52 2.59
N TYR A 102 -0.53 1.94 1.78
CA TYR A 102 -1.91 2.40 1.62
C TYR A 102 -2.67 2.37 2.95
N ASN A 103 -2.62 1.25 3.68
CA ASN A 103 -3.28 1.09 4.97
C ASN A 103 -2.77 2.10 6.02
N THR A 104 -1.46 2.37 6.02
CA THR A 104 -0.85 3.39 6.88
C THR A 104 -1.38 4.78 6.55
N HIS A 105 -1.46 5.13 5.25
CA HIS A 105 -2.01 6.40 4.82
C HIS A 105 -3.51 6.54 5.14
N MET A 106 -4.30 5.48 4.97
CA MET A 106 -5.72 5.47 5.33
C MET A 106 -5.92 5.71 6.83
N THR A 107 -5.14 5.03 7.67
CA THR A 107 -5.17 5.25 9.12
C THR A 107 -4.80 6.70 9.47
N SER A 108 -3.80 7.27 8.79
CA SER A 108 -3.43 8.67 8.98
C SER A 108 -4.54 9.64 8.55
N LEU A 109 -5.24 9.36 7.45
CA LEU A 109 -6.35 10.18 6.97
C LEU A 109 -7.52 10.15 7.95
N GLU A 110 -7.91 8.97 8.45
CA GLU A 110 -8.96 8.85 9.46
C GLU A 110 -8.63 9.62 10.75
N ASN A 111 -7.36 9.60 11.16
CA ASN A 111 -6.91 10.39 12.32
C ASN A 111 -6.99 11.89 12.05
N LEU A 112 -6.59 12.33 10.86
CA LEU A 112 -6.70 13.74 10.45
C LEU A 112 -8.16 14.19 10.38
N GLU A 113 -9.07 13.35 9.88
CA GLU A 113 -10.51 13.65 9.87
C GLU A 113 -11.07 13.80 11.28
N ARG A 114 -10.69 12.92 12.23
CA ARG A 114 -11.08 13.05 13.64
C ARG A 114 -10.59 14.36 14.24
N VAL A 115 -9.32 14.70 14.03
CA VAL A 115 -8.75 15.98 14.51
C VAL A 115 -9.48 17.16 13.87
N LEU A 116 -9.82 17.09 12.59
CA LEU A 116 -10.55 18.14 11.89
C LEU A 116 -11.94 18.35 12.50
N ILE A 117 -12.66 17.28 12.85
CA ILE A 117 -13.95 17.35 13.54
C ILE A 117 -13.78 18.01 14.92
N GLU A 118 -12.80 17.58 15.72
CA GLU A 118 -12.53 18.18 17.03
C GLU A 118 -12.20 19.67 16.93
N GLN A 119 -11.43 20.08 15.92
CA GLN A 119 -11.10 21.50 15.71
C GLN A 119 -12.32 22.32 15.30
N LYS A 120 -13.23 21.76 14.49
CA LYS A 120 -14.50 22.40 14.15
C LYS A 120 -15.38 22.59 15.38
N GLU A 121 -15.46 21.60 16.25
CA GLU A 121 -16.22 21.72 17.51
C GLU A 121 -15.62 22.78 18.44
N ARG A 122 -14.29 22.81 18.58
CA ARG A 122 -13.60 23.85 19.36
C ARG A 122 -13.83 25.24 18.80
N LEU A 123 -13.81 25.39 17.48
CA LEU A 123 -14.12 26.66 16.81
C LEU A 123 -15.55 27.09 17.11
N HIS A 124 -16.51 26.18 17.01
CA HIS A 124 -17.91 26.47 17.32
C HIS A 124 -18.11 26.92 18.77
N LEU A 125 -17.46 26.25 19.74
CA LEU A 125 -17.46 26.67 21.15
C LEU A 125 -16.80 28.03 21.36
N PHE A 126 -15.79 28.39 20.57
CA PHE A 126 -15.16 29.70 20.62
C PHE A 126 -16.09 30.79 20.09
N GLU A 127 -16.73 30.57 18.94
CA GLU A 127 -17.72 31.49 18.36
C GLU A 127 -18.91 31.71 19.30
N GLN A 128 -19.40 30.65 19.95
CA GLN A 128 -20.48 30.75 20.93
C GLN A 128 -20.06 31.60 22.12
N ARG A 129 -18.89 31.35 22.72
CA ARG A 129 -18.37 32.16 23.82
C ARG A 129 -18.19 33.63 23.44
N GLN A 130 -17.77 33.91 22.21
CA GLN A 130 -17.64 35.28 21.73
C GLN A 130 -19.02 35.97 21.66
N LYS A 131 -20.05 35.28 21.14
CA LYS A 131 -21.43 35.80 21.13
C LYS A 131 -21.95 36.07 22.54
N ASP A 132 -21.71 35.14 23.46
CA ASP A 132 -22.11 35.28 24.86
C ASP A 132 -21.41 36.47 25.53
N GLN A 133 -20.12 36.67 25.27
CA GLN A 133 -19.37 37.82 25.78
C GLN A 133 -19.87 39.16 25.22
N VAL A 134 -20.20 39.22 23.93
CA VAL A 134 -20.78 40.43 23.32
C VAL A 134 -22.13 40.74 23.95
N SER A 135 -22.99 39.72 24.12
CA SER A 135 -24.29 39.89 24.77
C SER A 135 -24.16 40.31 26.25
N ALA A 136 -23.20 39.74 26.99
CA ALA A 136 -22.93 40.12 28.37
C ALA A 136 -22.46 41.57 28.47
N ARG A 137 -21.56 42.00 27.56
CA ARG A 137 -21.09 43.39 27.49
C ARG A 137 -22.22 44.35 27.19
N GLU A 138 -23.09 44.03 26.24
CA GLU A 138 -24.24 44.87 25.90
C GLU A 138 -25.21 45.02 27.06
N ASN A 139 -25.50 43.94 27.79
CA ASN A 139 -26.31 43.97 29.00
C ASN A 139 -25.71 44.87 30.11
N ILE A 140 -24.38 44.83 30.30
CA ILE A 140 -23.70 45.70 31.27
C ILE A 140 -23.84 47.16 30.86
N LEU A 141 -23.56 47.48 29.58
CA LEU A 141 -23.68 48.85 29.06
C LEU A 141 -25.10 49.39 29.20
N GLN A 142 -26.13 48.56 28.94
CA GLN A 142 -27.53 48.97 29.13
C GLN A 142 -27.84 49.28 30.61
N ARG A 143 -27.32 48.48 31.55
CA ARG A 143 -27.48 48.73 32.99
C ARG A 143 -26.80 50.03 33.42
N GLU A 144 -25.53 50.22 33.05
CA GLU A 144 -24.77 51.44 33.36
C GLU A 144 -25.47 52.68 32.80
N ASN A 145 -25.96 52.62 31.55
CA ASN A 145 -26.67 53.73 30.94
C ASN A 145 -27.99 54.05 31.67
N SER A 146 -28.72 53.03 32.12
CA SER A 146 -29.94 53.23 32.93
C SER A 146 -29.64 53.84 34.30
N GLU A 147 -28.50 53.53 34.89
CA GLU A 147 -28.05 54.07 36.18
C GLU A 147 -27.60 55.52 36.03
N ILE A 148 -26.86 55.85 34.97
CA ILE A 148 -26.53 57.23 34.60
C ILE A 148 -27.80 58.06 34.45
N GLN A 149 -28.78 57.59 33.67
CA GLN A 149 -30.05 58.30 33.51
C GLN A 149 -30.79 58.53 34.83
N ARG A 150 -30.75 57.57 35.77
CA ARG A 150 -31.34 57.75 37.11
C ARG A 150 -30.62 58.83 37.90
N LEU A 151 -29.28 58.79 37.92
CA LEU A 151 -28.45 59.76 38.61
C LEU A 151 -28.60 61.17 38.01
N GLU A 152 -28.68 61.30 36.68
CA GLU A 152 -28.94 62.57 36.00
C GLU A 152 -30.28 63.18 36.43
N ASN A 153 -31.35 62.36 36.46
CA ASN A 153 -32.66 62.79 36.93
C ASN A 153 -32.69 63.17 38.42
N GLU A 154 -31.87 62.50 39.24
CA GLU A 154 -31.74 62.82 40.66
C GLU A 154 -30.98 64.14 40.87
N ILE A 155 -29.88 64.34 40.12
CA ILE A 155 -29.15 65.61 40.09
C ILE A 155 -30.05 66.77 39.65
N GLU A 156 -30.86 66.59 38.60
CA GLU A 156 -31.82 67.60 38.15
C GLU A 156 -32.85 67.95 39.24
N ARG A 157 -33.40 66.94 39.93
CA ARG A 157 -34.31 67.15 41.05
C ARG A 157 -33.66 67.94 42.18
N VAL A 158 -32.45 67.55 42.59
CA VAL A 158 -31.71 68.26 43.64
C VAL A 158 -31.40 69.69 43.22
N LYS A 159 -31.02 69.95 41.96
CA LYS A 159 -30.81 71.31 41.45
C LYS A 159 -32.08 72.16 41.56
N LEU A 160 -33.23 71.64 41.15
CA LEU A 160 -34.51 72.33 41.25
C LEU A 160 -34.91 72.61 42.71
N GLU A 161 -34.65 71.67 43.61
CA GLU A 161 -34.87 71.89 45.04
C GLU A 161 -33.95 72.99 45.58
N LEU A 162 -32.68 72.99 45.21
CA LEU A 162 -31.71 74.03 45.60
C LEU A 162 -32.11 75.42 45.10
N GLU A 163 -32.57 75.51 43.84
CA GLU A 163 -33.09 76.76 43.26
C GLU A 163 -34.34 77.28 43.98
N ARG A 164 -35.14 76.42 44.62
CA ARG A 164 -36.29 76.85 45.45
C ARG A 164 -35.89 77.40 46.81
N TYR A 165 -34.71 77.04 47.31
CA TYR A 165 -34.18 77.52 48.59
C TYR A 165 -33.18 78.68 48.45
N SER A 166 -32.83 79.06 47.22
CA SER A 166 -32.04 80.26 46.89
C SER A 166 -32.93 81.46 46.57
#